data_AF-A0A0X3TS07-F1
#
_entry.id   AF-A0A0X3TS07-F1
#
_cell.length_a   1.000
_cell.length_b   1.000
_cell.length_c   1.000
_cell.angle_alpha   90.00
_cell.angle_beta   90.00
_cell.angle_gamma   90.00
#
_symmetry.space_group_name_H-M   'P 1'
#
loop_
_entity.id
_entity.type
_entity.pdbx_description
1 polymer ?
#
loop_
_entity_poly.entity_id
_entity_poly.type
_entity_poly.pdbx_seq_one_letter_code
_entity_poly.pdbx_strand_id
1 'polypeptide(L)'
;MNRLSILFTSFLLAAPLSAMADWQFSSGPSPNAFIQANNITLELQCDRIRFAPAGYEDSQDIVNKQGLSFRFMSNGTTEVGAFQAGRANSSFRVVDNYPVEIEFNDANDYVFILDQIAANATLNLSMTDQDISYAILELKGSSAAIRSLKRSCSNLASSGSGSRPEAPEGVVYCGGGGTQRQIEYAIVDTGSDWDARVTVNGETMDAMTSYSYFGNAEPPRGFIVALLGQDRSEFLVFEDGSERWIEYGDYRYDQCN
;
A
#
# COMPACT_ATOMS: atom_id res chain seq x y z
N MET A 1 55.82 -15.53 56.04
CA MET A 1 54.41 -15.87 56.36
C MET A 1 53.53 -14.77 55.80
N ASN A 2 52.59 -15.21 54.95
CA ASN A 2 51.69 -14.44 54.09
C ASN A 2 50.81 -13.43 54.82
N ARG A 3 50.39 -12.38 54.10
CA ARG A 3 48.98 -12.11 53.79
C ARG A 3 48.86 -11.02 52.71
N LEU A 4 48.66 -11.47 51.47
CA LEU A 4 48.26 -10.65 50.34
C LEU A 4 46.72 -10.61 50.33
N SER A 5 46.13 -9.44 50.58
CA SER A 5 44.68 -9.25 50.47
C SER A 5 44.35 -8.89 49.03
N ILE A 6 43.70 -9.82 48.32
CA ILE A 6 43.20 -9.61 46.95
C ILE A 6 41.81 -9.00 47.08
N LEU A 7 41.69 -7.71 46.74
CA LEU A 7 40.41 -7.05 46.50
C LEU A 7 39.90 -7.48 45.12
N PHE A 8 38.85 -8.30 45.09
CA PHE A 8 38.08 -8.58 43.88
C PHE A 8 37.17 -7.39 43.58
N THR A 9 37.62 -6.51 42.69
CA THR A 9 36.75 -5.48 42.11
C THR A 9 35.92 -6.14 41.01
N SER A 10 34.67 -6.49 41.32
CA SER A 10 33.72 -6.97 40.33
C SER A 10 33.42 -5.88 39.31
N PHE A 11 33.97 -6.02 38.11
CA PHE A 11 33.64 -5.20 36.95
C PHE A 11 32.27 -5.67 36.42
N LEU A 12 31.20 -4.96 36.80
CA LEU A 12 29.91 -5.10 36.12
C LEU A 12 30.06 -4.49 34.72
N LEU A 13 30.27 -5.34 33.72
CA LEU A 13 30.12 -5.00 32.32
C LEU A 13 28.64 -4.69 32.06
N ALA A 14 28.25 -3.43 32.19
CA ALA A 14 27.02 -2.94 31.60
C ALA A 14 27.19 -3.04 30.07
N ALA A 15 26.66 -4.09 29.46
CA ALA A 15 26.51 -4.13 28.02
C ALA A 15 25.64 -2.93 27.62
N PRO A 16 26.07 -2.07 26.68
CA PRO A 16 25.19 -1.05 26.16
C PRO A 16 24.00 -1.78 25.53
N LEU A 17 22.80 -1.55 26.06
CA LEU A 17 21.57 -1.85 25.35
C LEU A 17 21.59 -0.95 24.11
N SER A 18 22.18 -1.42 23.02
CA SER A 18 21.92 -0.85 21.71
C SER A 18 20.42 -0.93 21.52
N ALA A 19 19.73 0.21 21.60
CA ALA A 19 18.34 0.29 21.21
C ALA A 19 18.30 -0.10 19.73
N MET A 20 17.97 -1.36 19.47
CA MET A 20 17.72 -1.84 18.12
C MET A 20 16.55 -1.00 17.59
N ALA A 21 16.74 -0.32 16.47
CA ALA A 21 15.67 0.42 15.84
C ALA A 21 14.68 -0.60 15.25
N ASP A 22 13.64 -0.91 16.01
CA ASP A 22 12.62 -1.87 15.59
C ASP A 22 11.46 -1.15 14.88
N TRP A 23 10.95 -1.77 13.83
CA TRP A 23 9.72 -1.34 13.18
C TRP A 23 8.52 -1.55 14.09
N GLN A 24 7.70 -0.51 14.22
CA GLN A 24 6.48 -0.50 15.02
C GLN A 24 5.27 -0.18 14.15
N PHE A 25 4.10 -0.57 14.62
CA PHE A 25 2.82 -0.29 13.97
C PHE A 25 1.80 0.20 15.00
N SER A 26 1.06 1.24 14.65
CA SER A 26 -0.04 1.80 15.44
C SER A 26 -1.34 1.76 14.63
N SER A 27 -2.40 1.17 15.19
CA SER A 27 -3.72 1.02 14.55
C SER A 27 -4.71 2.14 14.90
N GLY A 28 -4.21 3.32 15.28
CA GLY A 28 -5.06 4.46 15.67
C GLY A 28 -5.91 5.02 14.51
N PRO A 29 -6.65 6.12 14.75
CA PRO A 29 -7.45 6.80 13.71
C PRO A 29 -6.65 7.22 12.48
N SER A 30 -5.34 7.42 12.66
CA SER A 30 -4.37 7.60 11.59
C SER A 30 -3.33 6.48 11.76
N PRO A 31 -3.55 5.30 11.14
CA PRO A 31 -2.66 4.18 11.33
C PRO A 31 -1.31 4.49 10.70
N ASN A 32 -0.24 4.04 11.35
CA ASN A 32 1.11 4.26 10.85
C ASN A 32 2.03 3.08 11.15
N ALA A 33 3.01 2.88 10.28
CA ALA A 33 4.17 2.03 10.52
C ALA A 33 5.41 2.91 10.59
N PHE A 34 6.25 2.75 11.59
CA PHE A 34 7.39 3.65 11.77
C PHE A 34 8.62 2.95 12.32
N ILE A 35 9.75 3.59 12.10
CA ILE A 35 11.03 3.25 12.71
C ILE A 35 11.66 4.54 13.26
N GLN A 36 12.26 4.43 14.44
CA GLN A 36 13.06 5.48 15.03
C GLN A 36 14.48 4.96 15.24
N ALA A 37 15.45 5.64 14.64
CA ALA A 37 16.87 5.35 14.78
C ALA A 37 17.58 6.62 15.23
N ASN A 38 18.09 6.63 16.47
CA ASN A 38 18.66 7.84 17.09
C ASN A 38 17.66 9.02 17.09
N ASN A 39 18.02 10.14 16.48
CA ASN A 39 17.19 11.33 16.30
C ASN A 39 16.46 11.38 14.95
N ILE A 40 16.42 10.27 14.22
CA ILE A 40 15.75 10.16 12.93
C ILE A 40 14.48 9.32 13.10
N THR A 41 13.39 9.76 12.49
CA THR A 41 12.14 8.99 12.44
C THR A 41 11.62 8.92 11.00
N LEU A 42 11.26 7.72 10.57
CA LEU A 42 10.50 7.50 9.34
C LEU A 42 9.16 6.90 9.70
N GLU A 43 8.09 7.59 9.34
CA GLU A 43 6.71 7.18 9.54
C GLU A 43 6.01 7.03 8.19
N LEU A 44 5.38 5.88 7.99
CA LEU A 44 4.58 5.52 6.83
C LEU A 44 3.12 5.55 7.25
N GLN A 45 2.30 6.35 6.58
CA GLN A 45 0.85 6.42 6.78
C GLN A 45 0.13 5.78 5.58
N CYS A 46 -1.19 5.97 5.45
CA CYS A 46 -1.92 5.35 4.35
C CYS A 46 -1.64 5.98 2.98
N ASP A 47 -1.31 7.27 2.96
CA ASP A 47 -1.23 8.08 1.75
C ASP A 47 0.03 8.96 1.68
N ARG A 48 0.88 8.91 2.72
CA ARG A 48 2.02 9.81 2.85
C ARG A 48 3.14 9.23 3.70
N ILE A 49 4.32 9.82 3.55
CA ILE A 49 5.47 9.59 4.41
C ILE A 49 5.69 10.83 5.27
N ARG A 50 6.02 10.63 6.54
CA ARG A 50 6.56 11.67 7.41
C ARG A 50 7.98 11.28 7.81
N PHE A 51 8.94 12.09 7.40
CA PHE A 51 10.34 11.88 7.68
C PHE A 51 10.89 13.02 8.54
N ALA A 52 11.32 12.70 9.75
CA ALA A 52 12.02 13.61 10.63
C ALA A 52 13.53 13.33 10.52
N PRO A 53 14.31 14.16 9.80
CA PRO A 53 15.76 14.05 9.78
C PRO A 53 16.37 14.51 11.11
N ALA A 54 17.68 14.32 11.24
CA ALA A 54 18.43 14.62 12.45
C ALA A 54 18.38 16.10 12.86
N GLY A 55 18.33 17.01 11.89
CA GLY A 55 18.30 18.46 12.08
C GLY A 55 17.23 19.17 11.26
N TYR A 56 16.78 20.33 11.71
CA TYR A 56 15.79 21.13 10.99
C TYR A 56 16.33 21.66 9.65
N GLU A 57 17.63 21.95 9.58
CA GLU A 57 18.28 22.35 8.33
C GLU A 57 18.10 21.32 7.21
N ASP A 58 18.12 20.03 7.53
CA ASP A 58 17.90 18.95 6.55
C ASP A 58 16.45 18.96 6.06
N SER A 59 15.48 19.18 6.96
CA SER A 59 14.07 19.33 6.57
C SER A 59 13.87 20.51 5.62
N GLN A 60 14.53 21.65 5.91
CA GLN A 60 14.49 22.82 5.05
C GLN A 60 15.14 22.54 3.70
N ASP A 61 16.28 21.85 3.67
CA ASP A 61 17.00 21.51 2.45
C ASP A 61 16.17 20.61 1.53
N ILE A 62 15.56 19.54 2.08
CA ILE A 62 14.67 18.63 1.35
C ILE A 62 13.49 19.39 0.74
N VAL A 63 12.81 20.24 1.52
CA VAL A 63 11.64 20.99 1.05
C VAL A 63 12.02 22.09 0.06
N ASN A 64 13.14 22.78 0.22
CA ASN A 64 13.60 23.80 -0.71
C ASN A 64 13.95 23.20 -2.08
N LYS A 65 14.62 22.03 -2.05
CA LYS A 65 14.97 21.29 -3.26
C LYS A 65 13.77 20.58 -3.88
N GLN A 66 12.75 20.26 -3.08
CA GLN A 66 11.60 19.43 -3.48
C GLN A 66 12.10 18.14 -4.16
N GLY A 67 13.02 17.46 -3.50
CA GLY A 67 13.71 16.29 -4.06
C GLY A 67 14.25 15.38 -2.96
N LEU A 68 13.87 14.10 -3.01
CA LEU A 68 14.37 13.05 -2.14
C LEU A 68 14.49 11.74 -2.91
N SER A 69 15.65 11.10 -2.80
CA SER A 69 15.96 9.81 -3.38
C SER A 69 15.77 8.71 -2.33
N PHE A 70 14.91 7.74 -2.62
CA PHE A 70 14.72 6.53 -1.83
C PHE A 70 15.58 5.42 -2.44
N ARG A 71 16.72 5.13 -1.84
CA ARG A 71 17.68 4.13 -2.35
C ARG A 71 17.58 2.85 -1.53
N PHE A 72 17.26 1.75 -2.18
CA PHE A 72 17.03 0.46 -1.53
C PHE A 72 18.25 -0.44 -1.66
N MET A 73 18.68 -1.03 -0.55
CA MET A 73 19.87 -1.88 -0.49
C MET A 73 19.53 -3.27 0.01
N SER A 74 20.07 -4.30 -0.65
CA SER A 74 19.79 -5.71 -0.33
C SER A 74 20.54 -6.22 0.91
N ASN A 75 21.68 -5.60 1.24
CA ASN A 75 22.56 -6.01 2.34
C ASN A 75 23.22 -4.81 3.05
N GLY A 76 22.60 -3.63 2.97
CA GLY A 76 23.10 -2.37 3.53
C GLY A 76 24.21 -1.68 2.74
N THR A 77 24.76 -2.33 1.70
CA THR A 77 25.82 -1.72 0.85
C THR A 77 25.55 -1.83 -0.64
N THR A 78 24.79 -2.84 -1.07
CA THR A 78 24.49 -3.08 -2.48
C THR A 78 23.14 -2.48 -2.84
N GLU A 79 23.14 -1.37 -3.58
CA GLU A 79 21.91 -0.78 -4.12
C GLU A 79 21.28 -1.72 -5.15
N VAL A 80 19.97 -1.97 -5.00
CA VAL A 80 19.18 -2.80 -5.93
C VAL A 80 18.10 -1.99 -6.66
N GLY A 81 17.90 -0.73 -6.27
CA GLY A 81 17.01 0.19 -6.94
C GLY A 81 16.93 1.52 -6.20
N ALA A 82 16.40 2.53 -6.90
CA ALA A 82 16.11 3.82 -6.32
C ALA A 82 14.80 4.39 -6.88
N PHE A 83 14.08 5.13 -6.06
CA PHE A 83 12.92 5.93 -6.47
C PHE A 83 13.21 7.41 -6.24
N GLN A 84 12.99 8.24 -7.27
CA GLN A 84 13.17 9.68 -7.18
C GLN A 84 11.84 10.37 -6.92
N ALA A 85 11.66 10.90 -5.72
CA ALA A 85 10.54 11.77 -5.39
C ALA A 85 10.96 13.22 -5.66
N GLY A 86 10.21 13.92 -6.50
CA GLY A 86 10.41 15.33 -6.75
C GLY A 86 9.10 16.03 -7.16
N ARG A 87 9.18 17.32 -7.50
CA ARG A 87 8.00 18.15 -7.86
C ARG A 87 7.07 17.55 -8.92
N ALA A 88 7.59 16.66 -9.77
CA ALA A 88 6.83 16.03 -10.85
C ALA A 88 5.84 14.97 -10.33
N ASN A 89 6.19 14.23 -9.27
CA ASN A 89 5.44 13.08 -8.77
C ASN A 89 5.12 13.14 -7.28
N SER A 90 5.55 14.19 -6.58
CA SER A 90 5.32 14.35 -5.14
C SER A 90 5.32 15.81 -4.71
N SER A 91 4.69 16.07 -3.57
CA SER A 91 4.75 17.34 -2.86
C SER A 91 5.48 17.18 -1.53
N PHE A 92 6.31 18.17 -1.19
CA PHE A 92 7.07 18.21 0.05
C PHE A 92 6.67 19.43 0.86
N ARG A 93 6.39 19.23 2.15
CA ARG A 93 6.12 20.32 3.10
C ARG A 93 6.69 19.97 4.47
N VAL A 94 7.14 20.99 5.20
CA VAL A 94 7.41 20.81 6.63
C VAL A 94 6.08 20.86 7.36
N VAL A 95 5.79 19.84 8.16
CA VAL A 95 4.60 19.77 9.03
C VAL A 95 5.00 19.76 10.48
N ASP A 96 4.05 20.06 11.36
CA ASP A 96 4.20 19.98 12.81
C ASP A 96 5.50 20.67 13.29
N ASN A 97 6.19 20.06 14.26
CA ASN A 97 7.48 20.51 14.77
C ASN A 97 8.65 19.87 14.00
N TYR A 98 8.72 20.12 12.68
CA TYR A 98 9.87 19.89 11.78
C TYR A 98 9.97 18.61 10.90
N PRO A 99 9.08 17.59 10.94
CA PRO A 99 9.08 16.54 9.93
C PRO A 99 8.78 17.05 8.52
N VAL A 100 9.40 16.42 7.52
CA VAL A 100 9.04 16.55 6.11
C VAL A 100 7.91 15.56 5.81
N GLU A 101 6.76 16.08 5.43
CA GLU A 101 5.67 15.30 4.85
C GLU A 101 5.86 15.21 3.33
N ILE A 102 5.77 13.99 2.82
CA ILE A 102 5.91 13.64 1.41
C ILE A 102 4.62 12.97 0.98
N GLU A 103 3.91 13.62 0.08
CA GLU A 103 2.64 13.15 -0.48
C GLU A 103 2.86 12.88 -1.96
N PHE A 104 2.61 11.65 -2.41
CA PHE A 104 2.81 11.24 -3.80
C PHE A 104 1.57 11.55 -4.63
N ASN A 105 1.78 11.99 -5.87
CA ASN A 105 0.69 12.32 -6.78
C ASN A 105 -0.04 11.06 -7.28
N ASP A 106 0.68 9.95 -7.39
CA ASP A 106 0.16 8.63 -7.76
C ASP A 106 0.27 7.68 -6.56
N ALA A 107 -0.81 6.98 -6.23
CA ALA A 107 -0.83 5.99 -5.17
C ALA A 107 0.10 4.79 -5.48
N ASN A 108 0.30 4.46 -6.76
CA ASN A 108 1.18 3.36 -7.18
C ASN A 108 2.65 3.64 -6.86
N ASP A 109 3.09 4.89 -6.97
CA ASP A 109 4.42 5.31 -6.56
C ASP A 109 4.63 5.07 -5.06
N TYR A 110 3.62 5.40 -4.26
CA TYR A 110 3.69 5.16 -2.82
C TYR A 110 3.66 3.67 -2.47
N VAL A 111 2.79 2.89 -3.10
CA VAL A 111 2.71 1.44 -2.92
C VAL A 111 4.03 0.76 -3.29
N PHE A 112 4.65 1.18 -4.40
CA PHE A 112 5.97 0.69 -4.81
C PHE A 112 7.02 0.94 -3.72
N ILE A 113 7.07 2.16 -3.17
CA ILE A 113 8.00 2.50 -2.07
C ILE A 113 7.75 1.60 -0.85
N LEU A 114 6.48 1.40 -0.45
CA LEU A 114 6.14 0.51 0.66
C LEU A 114 6.63 -0.93 0.41
N ASP A 115 6.45 -1.45 -0.81
CA ASP A 115 6.89 -2.80 -1.16
C ASP A 115 8.40 -2.92 -1.18
N GLN A 116 9.12 -1.91 -1.68
CA GLN A 116 10.57 -1.88 -1.62
C GLN A 116 11.10 -1.78 -0.18
N ILE A 117 10.45 -1.00 0.70
CA ILE A 117 10.81 -0.93 2.12
C ILE A 117 10.56 -2.29 2.80
N ALA A 118 9.51 -3.01 2.42
CA ALA A 118 9.18 -4.33 2.96
C ALA A 118 10.13 -5.45 2.47
N ALA A 119 10.70 -5.30 1.27
CA ALA A 119 11.50 -6.35 0.62
C ALA A 119 13.02 -6.23 0.83
N ASN A 120 13.52 -5.04 1.18
CA ASN A 120 14.96 -4.76 1.23
C ASN A 120 15.50 -4.74 2.67
N ALA A 121 16.83 -4.69 2.80
CA ALA A 121 17.49 -4.71 4.11
C ALA A 121 17.75 -3.31 4.68
N THR A 122 17.96 -2.32 3.81
CA THR A 122 18.28 -0.95 4.23
C THR A 122 17.71 0.06 3.25
N LEU A 123 17.20 1.16 3.77
CA LEU A 123 16.78 2.35 3.02
C LEU A 123 17.77 3.48 3.29
N ASN A 124 18.33 4.06 2.23
CA ASN A 124 19.03 5.33 2.30
C ASN A 124 18.13 6.43 1.71
N LEU A 125 17.78 7.41 2.54
CA LEU A 125 17.13 8.63 2.10
C LEU A 125 18.22 9.66 1.81
N SER A 126 18.41 9.97 0.54
CA SER A 126 19.46 10.88 0.10
C SER A 126 18.90 12.03 -0.72
N MET A 127 19.70 13.05 -0.90
CA MET A 127 19.42 14.09 -1.87
C MET A 127 19.38 13.50 -3.28
N THR A 128 18.51 14.03 -4.13
CA THR A 128 18.48 13.71 -5.56
C THR A 128 19.79 14.17 -6.21
N ASP A 129 20.37 13.31 -7.06
CA ASP A 129 21.57 13.57 -7.86
C ASP A 129 22.87 13.90 -7.07
N GLN A 130 22.89 13.69 -5.75
CA GLN A 130 24.08 13.91 -4.90
C GLN A 130 24.25 12.79 -3.87
N ASP A 131 25.49 12.57 -3.42
CA ASP A 131 25.83 11.56 -2.41
C ASP A 131 25.52 11.97 -0.95
N ILE A 132 24.71 13.01 -0.76
CA ILE A 132 24.35 13.49 0.58
C ILE A 132 23.21 12.64 1.13
N SER A 133 23.50 11.85 2.17
CA SER A 133 22.53 10.99 2.85
C SER A 133 21.94 11.71 4.06
N TYR A 134 20.62 11.82 4.13
CA TYR A 134 19.88 12.35 5.27
C TYR A 134 19.58 11.28 6.32
N ALA A 135 19.39 10.03 5.88
CA ALA A 135 19.19 8.90 6.78
C ALA A 135 19.57 7.57 6.14
N ILE A 136 20.07 6.65 6.96
CA ILE A 136 20.21 5.22 6.61
C ILE A 136 19.45 4.43 7.67
N LEU A 137 18.46 3.66 7.25
CA LEU A 137 17.51 2.98 8.12
C LEU A 137 17.53 1.48 7.85
N GLU A 138 17.64 0.68 8.91
CA GLU A 138 17.47 -0.77 8.82
C GLU A 138 16.00 -1.11 8.57
N LEU A 139 15.76 -2.05 7.67
CA LEU A 139 14.41 -2.46 7.26
C LEU A 139 13.98 -3.79 7.87
N LYS A 140 14.79 -4.34 8.78
CA LYS A 140 14.42 -5.57 9.47
C LYS A 140 13.13 -5.36 10.27
N GLY A 141 12.09 -6.14 9.96
CA GLY A 141 10.78 -6.05 10.60
C GLY A 141 9.77 -5.14 9.87
N SER A 142 10.21 -4.35 8.88
CA SER A 142 9.35 -3.46 8.10
C SER A 142 8.20 -4.19 7.42
N SER A 143 8.44 -5.40 6.90
CA SER A 143 7.42 -6.20 6.20
C SER A 143 6.23 -6.57 7.08
N ALA A 144 6.42 -6.78 8.39
CA ALA A 144 5.31 -7.03 9.31
C ALA A 144 4.53 -5.75 9.62
N ALA A 145 5.23 -4.64 9.85
CA ALA A 145 4.62 -3.35 10.14
C ALA A 145 3.84 -2.81 8.92
N ILE A 146 4.42 -2.88 7.72
CA ILE A 146 3.80 -2.43 6.46
C ILE A 146 2.58 -3.30 6.11
N ARG A 147 2.62 -4.62 6.32
CA ARG A 147 1.42 -5.45 6.15
C ARG A 147 0.28 -5.06 7.09
N SER A 148 0.61 -4.71 8.33
CA SER A 148 -0.37 -4.25 9.33
C SER A 148 -0.94 -2.87 8.97
N LEU A 149 -0.09 -1.98 8.46
CA LEU A 149 -0.47 -0.68 7.92
C LEU A 149 -1.42 -0.83 6.73
N LYS A 150 -1.02 -1.56 5.68
CA LYS A 150 -1.85 -1.79 4.48
C LYS A 150 -3.24 -2.30 4.85
N ARG A 151 -3.32 -3.30 5.73
CA ARG A 151 -4.62 -3.83 6.23
C ARG A 151 -5.46 -2.76 6.93
N SER A 152 -4.84 -1.93 7.76
CA SER A 152 -5.55 -0.88 8.51
C SER A 152 -6.00 0.27 7.62
N CYS A 153 -5.21 0.60 6.60
CA CYS A 153 -5.55 1.61 5.60
C CYS A 153 -6.72 1.18 4.72
N SER A 154 -6.76 -0.09 4.30
CA SER A 154 -7.93 -0.65 3.61
C SER A 154 -9.19 -0.51 4.46
N ASN A 155 -9.11 -0.80 5.77
CA ASN A 155 -10.24 -0.67 6.68
C ASN A 155 -10.67 0.79 6.93
N LEU A 156 -9.72 1.74 6.87
CA LEU A 156 -9.98 3.17 7.04
C LEU A 156 -10.67 3.76 5.79
N ALA A 157 -10.25 3.33 4.60
CA ALA A 157 -10.92 3.63 3.34
C ALA A 157 -12.37 3.11 3.33
N SER A 158 -12.65 2.00 4.03
CA SER A 158 -14.02 1.49 4.24
C SER A 158 -14.84 2.28 5.27
N SER A 159 -14.22 3.18 6.06
CA SER A 159 -14.87 3.88 7.19
C SER A 159 -15.11 5.39 6.94
N GLY A 160 -14.70 5.93 5.80
CA GLY A 160 -14.87 7.34 5.41
C GLY A 160 -15.46 7.49 4.01
N SER A 161 -16.78 7.73 3.93
CA SER A 161 -17.56 7.96 2.71
C SER A 161 -16.91 8.90 1.68
N GLY A 162 -16.76 8.44 0.42
CA GLY A 162 -16.60 9.29 -0.77
C GLY A 162 -15.72 8.70 -1.88
N SER A 163 -16.16 7.60 -2.50
CA SER A 163 -15.47 6.90 -3.59
C SER A 163 -15.14 7.82 -4.79
N ARG A 164 -13.85 7.94 -5.09
CA ARG A 164 -13.38 8.24 -6.45
C ARG A 164 -12.75 6.95 -6.99
N PRO A 165 -13.39 6.26 -7.95
CA PRO A 165 -12.92 4.98 -8.45
C PRO A 165 -11.53 5.11 -9.07
N GLU A 166 -10.67 4.14 -8.76
CA GLU A 166 -9.48 3.80 -9.51
C GLU A 166 -9.83 3.62 -11.00
N ALA A 167 -8.90 3.95 -11.90
CA ALA A 167 -9.16 3.86 -13.33
C ALA A 167 -9.45 2.39 -13.70
N PRO A 168 -10.60 2.09 -14.32
CA PRO A 168 -10.99 0.72 -14.61
C PRO A 168 -9.99 0.03 -15.55
N GLU A 169 -9.47 -1.13 -15.14
CA GLU A 169 -8.65 -1.98 -16.01
C GLU A 169 -9.48 -2.82 -17.01
N GLY A 170 -10.81 -2.63 -17.03
CA GLY A 170 -11.76 -3.41 -17.85
C GLY A 170 -13.03 -2.66 -18.29
N VAL A 171 -13.99 -3.41 -18.85
CA VAL A 171 -15.31 -2.86 -19.22
C VAL A 171 -16.11 -2.56 -17.97
N VAL A 172 -16.66 -1.35 -17.89
CA VAL A 172 -17.35 -0.81 -16.72
C VAL A 172 -18.83 -0.76 -16.97
N TYR A 173 -19.61 -1.21 -15.99
CA TYR A 173 -21.05 -1.16 -16.00
C TYR A 173 -21.55 -0.22 -14.91
N CYS A 174 -22.36 0.76 -15.30
CA CYS A 174 -22.90 1.78 -14.43
C CYS A 174 -24.44 1.72 -14.45
N GLY A 175 -25.09 1.98 -13.31
CA GLY A 175 -26.55 2.09 -13.29
C GLY A 175 -27.16 1.48 -12.04
N GLY A 176 -28.30 0.82 -12.17
CA GLY A 176 -29.04 0.22 -11.06
C GLY A 176 -30.13 1.11 -10.44
N GLY A 177 -30.62 2.11 -11.18
CA GLY A 177 -31.75 2.95 -10.74
C GLY A 177 -31.52 3.61 -9.38
N GLY A 178 -32.30 3.23 -8.36
CA GLY A 178 -32.19 3.75 -6.99
C GLY A 178 -30.96 3.26 -6.21
N THR A 179 -30.17 2.34 -6.76
CA THR A 179 -28.89 1.91 -6.18
C THR A 179 -27.79 2.02 -7.23
N GLN A 180 -27.24 3.22 -7.36
CA GLN A 180 -26.12 3.47 -8.27
C GLN A 180 -24.91 2.63 -7.88
N ARG A 181 -24.45 1.78 -8.80
CA ARG A 181 -23.20 1.04 -8.66
C ARG A 181 -22.38 1.11 -9.93
N GLN A 182 -21.07 0.99 -9.75
CA GLN A 182 -20.08 0.71 -10.76
C GLN A 182 -19.66 -0.75 -10.60
N ILE A 183 -19.74 -1.54 -11.66
CA ILE A 183 -19.37 -2.95 -11.67
C ILE A 183 -18.34 -3.17 -12.76
N GLU A 184 -17.26 -3.86 -12.42
CA GLU A 184 -16.21 -4.27 -13.33
C GLU A 184 -15.95 -5.76 -13.14
N TYR A 185 -15.52 -6.45 -14.19
CA TYR A 185 -15.06 -7.82 -14.06
C TYR A 185 -13.91 -8.14 -14.99
N ALA A 186 -13.11 -9.13 -14.60
CA ALA A 186 -12.06 -9.70 -15.42
C ALA A 186 -12.08 -11.22 -15.28
N ILE A 187 -12.00 -11.93 -16.41
CA ILE A 187 -11.73 -13.38 -16.42
C ILE A 187 -10.21 -13.53 -16.35
N VAL A 188 -9.72 -14.28 -15.36
CA VAL A 188 -8.32 -14.41 -15.01
C VAL A 188 -7.90 -15.88 -15.04
N ASP A 189 -6.79 -16.18 -15.73
CA ASP A 189 -6.23 -17.54 -15.71
C ASP A 189 -5.40 -17.74 -14.44
N THR A 190 -6.03 -18.37 -13.44
CA THR A 190 -5.42 -18.61 -12.12
C THR A 190 -5.05 -20.08 -11.88
N GLY A 191 -5.43 -21.00 -12.78
CA GLY A 191 -5.32 -22.45 -12.58
C GLY A 191 -6.19 -22.99 -11.43
N SER A 192 -7.15 -22.19 -10.95
CA SER A 192 -8.10 -22.49 -9.87
C SER A 192 -9.54 -22.36 -10.40
N ASP A 193 -10.50 -22.87 -9.63
CA ASP A 193 -11.93 -22.69 -9.90
C ASP A 193 -12.37 -21.22 -9.82
N TRP A 194 -11.59 -20.37 -9.12
CA TRP A 194 -11.74 -18.91 -9.06
C TRP A 194 -11.05 -18.25 -10.27
N ASP A 195 -11.70 -18.34 -11.43
CA ASP A 195 -11.20 -17.88 -12.73
C ASP A 195 -11.74 -16.50 -13.15
N ALA A 196 -12.38 -15.78 -12.23
CA ALA A 196 -12.82 -14.41 -12.45
C ALA A 196 -12.64 -13.54 -11.21
N ARG A 197 -12.63 -12.22 -11.42
CA ARG A 197 -12.74 -11.20 -10.37
C ARG A 197 -13.87 -10.25 -10.73
N VAL A 198 -14.67 -9.88 -9.74
CA VAL A 198 -15.72 -8.87 -9.87
C VAL A 198 -15.43 -7.75 -8.88
N THR A 199 -15.42 -6.51 -9.36
CA THR A 199 -15.27 -5.31 -8.55
C THR A 199 -16.59 -4.55 -8.55
N VAL A 200 -17.22 -4.42 -7.38
CA VAL A 200 -18.44 -3.61 -7.21
C VAL A 200 -18.11 -2.39 -6.36
N ASN A 201 -18.25 -1.19 -6.92
CA ASN A 201 -17.90 0.07 -6.25
C ASN A 201 -16.48 0.10 -5.67
N GLY A 202 -15.53 -0.56 -6.33
CA GLY A 202 -14.14 -0.68 -5.89
C GLY A 202 -13.86 -1.84 -4.93
N GLU A 203 -14.87 -2.60 -4.50
CA GLU A 203 -14.68 -3.82 -3.72
C GLU A 203 -14.55 -5.04 -4.64
N THR A 204 -13.35 -5.64 -4.68
CA THR A 204 -13.06 -6.81 -5.49
C THR A 204 -13.30 -8.10 -4.73
N MET A 205 -14.01 -9.03 -5.36
CA MET A 205 -14.17 -10.40 -4.93
C MET A 205 -13.71 -11.37 -6.02
N ASP A 206 -13.16 -12.51 -5.60
CA ASP A 206 -12.97 -13.64 -6.50
C ASP A 206 -14.35 -14.22 -6.87
N ALA A 207 -14.49 -14.60 -8.12
CA ALA A 207 -15.69 -15.22 -8.67
C ALA A 207 -15.32 -16.41 -9.55
N MET A 208 -16.29 -17.32 -9.72
CA MET A 208 -16.19 -18.40 -10.69
C MET A 208 -17.04 -18.08 -11.91
N THR A 209 -16.55 -18.38 -13.12
CA THR A 209 -17.37 -18.31 -14.33
C THR A 209 -18.30 -19.53 -14.43
N SER A 210 -19.54 -19.28 -14.84
CA SER A 210 -20.53 -20.33 -15.11
C SER A 210 -21.28 -20.02 -16.40
N TYR A 211 -20.85 -20.67 -17.48
CA TYR A 211 -21.50 -20.58 -18.80
C TYR A 211 -22.80 -21.41 -18.88
N SER A 212 -22.99 -22.35 -17.97
CA SER A 212 -24.14 -23.26 -17.91
C SER A 212 -25.11 -22.94 -16.76
N TYR A 213 -25.15 -21.67 -16.33
CA TYR A 213 -25.94 -21.21 -15.18
C TYR A 213 -27.42 -21.64 -15.21
N PHE A 214 -28.07 -21.58 -16.38
CA PHE A 214 -29.48 -21.95 -16.56
C PHE A 214 -29.71 -23.47 -16.71
N GLY A 215 -28.66 -24.29 -16.68
CA GLY A 215 -28.75 -25.74 -16.82
C GLY A 215 -29.43 -26.16 -18.13
N ASN A 216 -30.62 -26.79 -18.02
CA ASN A 216 -31.41 -27.25 -19.16
C ASN A 216 -32.46 -26.23 -19.65
N ALA A 217 -32.59 -25.08 -18.98
CA ALA A 217 -33.48 -24.01 -19.43
C ALA A 217 -32.78 -23.18 -20.51
N GLU A 218 -33.56 -22.66 -21.46
CA GLU A 218 -33.04 -21.73 -22.47
C GLU A 218 -32.62 -20.42 -21.78
N PRO A 219 -31.34 -20.01 -21.87
CA PRO A 219 -30.89 -18.76 -21.29
C PRO A 219 -31.62 -17.56 -21.89
N PRO A 220 -31.82 -16.47 -21.12
CA PRO A 220 -32.35 -15.23 -21.68
C PRO A 220 -31.45 -14.73 -22.82
N ARG A 221 -32.06 -14.01 -23.78
CA ARG A 221 -31.34 -13.50 -24.94
C ARG A 221 -30.16 -12.64 -24.50
N GLY A 222 -29.03 -12.88 -25.16
CA GLY A 222 -27.80 -12.13 -24.93
C GLY A 222 -26.99 -12.61 -23.74
N PHE A 223 -27.42 -13.62 -22.98
CA PHE A 223 -26.63 -14.15 -21.86
C PHE A 223 -25.27 -14.68 -22.34
N ILE A 224 -24.21 -14.23 -21.68
CA ILE A 224 -22.82 -14.61 -21.99
C ILE A 224 -22.26 -15.53 -20.91
N VAL A 225 -22.30 -15.08 -19.66
CA VAL A 225 -21.68 -15.79 -18.53
C VAL A 225 -22.28 -15.33 -17.21
N ALA A 226 -22.38 -16.24 -16.24
CA ALA A 226 -22.63 -15.89 -14.85
C ALA A 226 -21.31 -15.84 -14.08
N LEU A 227 -21.14 -14.85 -13.22
CA LEU A 227 -20.01 -14.73 -12.30
C LEU A 227 -20.53 -15.01 -10.89
N LEU A 228 -20.04 -16.08 -10.27
CA LEU A 228 -20.49 -16.54 -8.96
C LEU A 228 -19.45 -16.13 -7.92
N GLY A 229 -19.73 -15.04 -7.21
CA GLY A 229 -18.85 -14.46 -6.20
C GLY A 229 -18.65 -15.38 -4.99
N GLN A 230 -17.49 -15.25 -4.35
CA GLN A 230 -17.18 -16.00 -3.12
C GLN A 230 -18.16 -15.74 -1.97
N ASP A 231 -18.75 -14.56 -1.96
CA ASP A 231 -19.80 -14.12 -1.04
C ASP A 231 -21.21 -14.66 -1.40
N ARG A 232 -21.30 -15.47 -2.46
CA ARG A 232 -22.54 -15.98 -3.08
C ARG A 232 -23.33 -14.94 -3.86
N SER A 233 -22.73 -13.79 -4.18
CA SER A 233 -23.29 -12.85 -5.16
C SER A 233 -23.31 -13.48 -6.55
N GLU A 234 -24.32 -13.15 -7.33
CA GLU A 234 -24.50 -13.64 -8.69
C GLU A 234 -24.59 -12.45 -9.64
N PHE A 235 -23.72 -12.42 -10.64
CA PHE A 235 -23.71 -11.41 -11.69
C PHE A 235 -23.96 -12.09 -13.03
N LEU A 236 -24.95 -11.63 -13.78
CA LEU A 236 -25.26 -12.18 -15.10
C LEU A 236 -24.82 -11.16 -16.15
N VAL A 237 -23.88 -11.56 -17.02
CA VAL A 237 -23.34 -10.71 -18.07
C VAL A 237 -24.08 -10.96 -19.38
N PHE A 238 -24.46 -9.90 -20.06
CA PHE A 238 -25.20 -9.96 -21.31
C PHE A 238 -24.60 -9.08 -22.41
N GLU A 239 -24.73 -9.54 -23.65
CA GLU A 239 -24.47 -8.79 -24.87
C GLU A 239 -25.54 -9.12 -25.93
N ASP A 240 -26.29 -8.11 -26.37
CA ASP A 240 -27.28 -8.23 -27.47
C ASP A 240 -27.10 -7.06 -28.45
N GLY A 241 -26.55 -7.36 -29.63
CA GLY A 241 -26.23 -6.35 -30.63
C GLY A 241 -25.16 -5.36 -30.15
N SER A 242 -25.54 -4.10 -29.93
CA SER A 242 -24.65 -3.05 -29.41
C SER A 242 -24.81 -2.81 -27.90
N GLU A 243 -25.77 -3.48 -27.26
CA GLU A 243 -26.01 -3.33 -25.83
C GLU A 243 -25.20 -4.37 -25.05
N ARG A 244 -24.47 -3.89 -24.04
CA ARG A 244 -23.82 -4.73 -23.03
C ARG A 244 -24.29 -4.31 -21.66
N TRP A 245 -24.70 -5.27 -20.85
CA TRP A 245 -25.14 -4.99 -19.48
C TRP A 245 -24.79 -6.13 -18.53
N ILE A 246 -24.77 -5.80 -17.23
CA ILE A 246 -24.71 -6.76 -16.14
C ILE A 246 -26.02 -6.66 -15.35
N GLU A 247 -26.56 -7.79 -14.96
CA GLU A 247 -27.60 -7.88 -13.94
C GLU A 247 -26.98 -8.32 -12.62
N TYR A 248 -27.30 -7.57 -11.56
CA TYR A 248 -26.88 -7.88 -10.19
C TYR A 248 -28.04 -7.60 -9.23
N GLY A 249 -28.57 -8.68 -8.63
CA GLY A 249 -29.85 -8.65 -7.94
C GLY A 249 -30.99 -8.29 -8.91
N ASP A 250 -31.88 -7.39 -8.49
CA ASP A 250 -33.03 -6.95 -9.29
C ASP A 250 -32.71 -5.82 -10.29
N TYR A 251 -31.43 -5.50 -10.49
CA TYR A 251 -30.98 -4.29 -11.17
C TYR A 251 -30.10 -4.57 -12.38
N ARG A 252 -30.31 -3.79 -13.44
CA ARG A 252 -29.48 -3.73 -14.65
C ARG A 252 -28.49 -2.57 -14.59
N TYR A 253 -27.27 -2.83 -15.04
CA TYR A 253 -26.15 -1.89 -15.14
C TYR A 253 -25.61 -1.93 -16.57
N ASP A 254 -25.69 -0.82 -17.30
CA ASP A 254 -25.27 -0.74 -18.70
C ASP A 254 -23.80 -0.36 -18.80
N GLN A 255 -23.12 -0.82 -19.86
CA GLN A 255 -21.74 -0.43 -20.12
C GLN A 255 -21.63 1.11 -20.25
N CYS A 256 -20.66 1.71 -19.56
CA CYS A 256 -20.52 3.16 -19.44
C CYS A 256 -19.11 3.70 -19.79
N ASN A 257 -18.21 2.86 -20.31
CA ASN A 257 -16.91 3.26 -20.85
C ASN A 257 -16.67 2.78 -22.29
#